data_AF-A0A1W0A9H5-F1
#
_entry.id   AF-A0A1W0A9H5-F1
#
_cell.length_a   1.000
_cell.length_b   1.000
_cell.length_c   1.000
_cell.angle_alpha   90.00
_cell.angle_beta   90.00
_cell.angle_gamma   90.00
#
_symmetry.space_group_name_H-M   'P 1'
#
loop_
_entity.id
_entity.type
_entity.pdbx_description
1 polymer ?
#
loop_
_entity_poly.entity_id
_entity_poly.type
_entity_poly.pdbx_seq_one_letter_code
_entity_poly.pdbx_strand_id
1 'polypeptide(L)'
;MKNGVLTSVFFLALAGVSEGMFDSNQVCDARGDICPSKKGVKKFLAPKRDYKIWANGCGTDSMGIQVMTGDGVDFTSCCNWHDACYGICGVSKNMCEKRFEKCMKDMCAGEVGVDAQKSCESMADIYVMGPKLMGCPAFTKAQREACTCVDKEKLPRKNLERLEYFLKKYGDGDASPEKLLEKYAGKEPLMFYRLLSKYPDALVIKEKPKSDQEKIFERMKGEFKKEKHEEEDVEHIEL
;
A
#
# COMPACT_ATOMS: atom_id res chain seq x y z
N MET A 1 -19.49 38.09 -66.67
CA MET A 1 -18.16 37.52 -66.36
C MET A 1 -18.15 37.21 -64.87
N LYS A 2 -18.37 35.94 -64.50
CA LYS A 2 -17.37 35.04 -63.89
C LYS A 2 -16.82 35.60 -62.56
N ASN A 3 -16.92 34.98 -61.39
CA ASN A 3 -17.30 33.63 -60.95
C ASN A 3 -17.66 33.72 -59.46
N GLY A 4 -18.62 32.91 -59.02
CA GLY A 4 -18.89 32.70 -57.60
C GLY A 4 -17.92 31.68 -57.01
N VAL A 5 -17.50 31.92 -55.77
CA VAL A 5 -17.05 30.86 -54.85
C VAL A 5 -17.55 31.27 -53.47
N LEU A 6 -18.70 30.71 -53.08
CA LEU A 6 -19.19 30.77 -51.71
C LEU A 6 -18.53 29.60 -50.96
N THR A 7 -17.34 29.82 -50.41
CA THR A 7 -16.70 28.82 -49.53
C THR A 7 -17.46 28.77 -48.21
N SER A 8 -18.32 27.76 -48.09
CA SER A 8 -18.93 27.35 -46.82
C SER A 8 -17.82 26.85 -45.89
N VAL A 9 -17.44 27.67 -44.90
CA VAL A 9 -16.58 27.23 -43.81
C VAL A 9 -17.47 26.49 -42.84
N PHE A 10 -17.55 25.17 -43.02
CA PHE A 10 -17.98 24.26 -41.98
C PHE A 10 -16.99 24.41 -40.81
N PHE A 11 -17.34 25.23 -39.82
CA PHE A 11 -16.74 25.12 -38.51
C PHE A 11 -17.17 23.75 -37.96
N LEU A 12 -16.30 22.76 -38.16
CA LEU A 12 -16.28 21.55 -37.34
C LEU A 12 -16.18 22.04 -35.90
N ALA A 13 -17.32 22.01 -35.20
CA ALA A 13 -17.33 22.05 -33.77
C ALA A 13 -16.47 20.87 -33.31
N LEU A 14 -15.23 21.17 -32.92
CA LEU A 14 -14.44 20.29 -32.08
C LEU A 14 -15.22 20.20 -30.77
N ALA A 15 -16.16 19.24 -30.72
CA ALA A 15 -16.72 18.77 -29.48
C ALA A 15 -15.53 18.48 -28.58
N GLY A 16 -15.48 19.17 -27.43
CA GLY A 16 -14.47 18.95 -26.42
C GLY A 16 -14.38 17.46 -26.14
N VAL A 17 -13.29 16.84 -26.58
CA VAL A 17 -12.84 15.57 -26.02
C VAL A 17 -12.47 15.90 -24.59
N SER A 18 -13.43 15.63 -23.72
CA SER A 18 -13.34 15.69 -22.28
C SER A 18 -11.95 15.30 -21.78
N GLU A 19 -11.43 16.07 -20.82
CA GLU A 19 -10.24 15.83 -19.99
C GLU A 19 -10.33 14.55 -19.13
N GLY A 20 -10.98 13.49 -19.61
CA GLY A 20 -11.29 12.27 -18.87
C GLY A 20 -10.67 10.98 -19.43
N MET A 21 -9.79 11.03 -20.44
CA MET A 21 -9.28 9.81 -21.09
C MET A 21 -7.99 9.22 -20.50
N PHE A 22 -7.46 9.73 -19.38
CA PHE A 22 -6.27 9.13 -18.75
C PHE A 22 -6.26 9.23 -17.20
N ASP A 23 -7.38 9.00 -16.53
CA ASP A 23 -7.31 8.48 -15.14
C ASP A 23 -7.17 6.96 -15.23
N SER A 24 -5.98 6.48 -15.61
CA SER A 24 -5.67 5.05 -15.83
C SER A 24 -5.62 4.23 -14.53
N ASN A 25 -6.34 4.65 -13.48
CA ASN A 25 -6.47 3.85 -12.29
C ASN A 25 -7.52 2.75 -12.51
N GLN A 26 -7.06 1.51 -12.58
CA GLN A 26 -7.91 0.34 -12.65
C GLN A 26 -8.93 0.36 -11.49
N VAL A 27 -10.21 0.43 -11.83
CA VAL A 27 -11.31 0.41 -10.85
C VAL A 27 -11.60 -1.03 -10.46
N CYS A 28 -11.44 -1.37 -9.17
CA CYS A 28 -11.78 -2.68 -8.63
C CYS A 28 -13.01 -2.59 -7.72
N ASP A 29 -14.06 -3.38 -7.95
CA ASP A 29 -15.15 -3.57 -6.98
C ASP A 29 -14.82 -4.74 -6.04
N ALA A 30 -13.84 -4.55 -5.14
CA ALA A 30 -13.46 -5.58 -4.18
C ALA A 30 -14.66 -6.06 -3.32
N ARG A 31 -15.63 -5.18 -3.02
CA ARG A 31 -16.85 -5.57 -2.31
C ARG A 31 -17.69 -6.52 -3.15
N GLY A 32 -17.87 -6.26 -4.44
CA GLY A 32 -18.56 -7.14 -5.38
C GLY A 32 -17.88 -8.51 -5.49
N ASP A 33 -16.56 -8.51 -5.64
CA ASP A 33 -15.75 -9.72 -5.82
C ASP A 33 -15.66 -10.61 -4.57
N ILE A 34 -15.68 -9.99 -3.38
CA ILE A 34 -15.53 -10.71 -2.10
C ILE A 34 -16.89 -11.05 -1.50
N CYS A 35 -17.85 -10.13 -1.59
CA CYS A 35 -19.16 -10.21 -0.96
C CYS A 35 -20.28 -10.11 -2.02
N PRO A 36 -20.44 -11.15 -2.87
CA PRO A 36 -21.47 -11.15 -3.89
C PRO A 36 -22.85 -11.09 -3.25
N SER A 37 -23.74 -10.28 -3.81
CA SER A 37 -25.14 -10.21 -3.37
C SER A 37 -25.83 -11.54 -3.65
N LYS A 38 -26.49 -12.12 -2.65
CA LYS A 38 -27.30 -13.33 -2.80
C LYS A 38 -28.76 -13.00 -2.60
N LYS A 39 -29.62 -13.40 -3.55
CA LYS A 39 -31.08 -13.19 -3.49
C LYS A 39 -31.47 -11.71 -3.23
N GLY A 40 -30.77 -10.77 -3.89
CA GLY A 40 -31.02 -9.33 -3.73
C GLY A 40 -30.48 -8.68 -2.45
N VAL A 41 -29.93 -9.47 -1.51
CA VAL A 41 -29.37 -8.93 -0.27
C VAL A 41 -27.91 -8.51 -0.50
N LYS A 42 -27.65 -7.20 -0.46
CA LYS A 42 -26.30 -6.63 -0.56
C LYS A 42 -25.54 -6.85 0.74
N LYS A 43 -24.37 -7.49 0.63
CA LYS A 43 -23.41 -7.63 1.73
C LYS A 43 -22.34 -6.55 1.65
N PHE A 44 -21.79 -6.21 2.81
CA PHE A 44 -20.77 -5.18 2.98
C PHE A 44 -19.50 -5.76 3.59
N LEU A 45 -18.36 -5.16 3.26
CA LEU A 45 -17.08 -5.48 3.85
C LEU A 45 -17.02 -4.90 5.27
N ALA A 46 -16.74 -5.75 6.24
CA ALA A 46 -16.46 -5.39 7.63
C ALA A 46 -15.04 -5.83 8.00
N PRO A 47 -14.30 -5.04 8.81
CA PRO A 47 -12.97 -5.44 9.23
C PRO A 47 -13.03 -6.68 10.12
N LYS A 48 -12.09 -7.61 9.92
CA LYS A 48 -11.83 -8.68 10.90
C LYS A 48 -11.20 -8.06 12.15
N ARG A 49 -11.75 -8.40 13.32
CA ARG A 49 -11.39 -7.80 14.62
C ARG A 49 -9.87 -7.80 14.87
N ASP A 50 -9.23 -8.93 14.66
CA ASP A 50 -7.84 -9.22 15.07
C ASP A 50 -6.84 -9.30 13.90
N TYR A 51 -7.25 -8.89 12.70
CA TYR A 51 -6.38 -8.88 11.52
C TYR A 51 -5.11 -8.05 11.76
N LYS A 52 -3.95 -8.60 11.42
CA LYS A 52 -2.67 -7.90 11.48
C LYS A 52 -2.40 -7.31 10.11
N ILE A 53 -2.26 -6.00 10.04
CA ILE A 53 -1.86 -5.33 8.80
C ILE A 53 -0.38 -5.63 8.59
N TRP A 54 0.00 -5.98 7.38
CA TRP A 54 1.35 -6.37 7.04
C TRP A 54 1.78 -5.80 5.70
N ALA A 55 3.10 -5.71 5.50
CA ALA A 55 3.73 -5.24 4.28
C ALA A 55 4.96 -6.08 3.93
N ASN A 56 5.38 -6.07 2.68
CA ASN A 56 6.52 -6.85 2.19
C ASN A 56 7.37 -6.12 1.14
N GLY A 57 7.40 -4.80 1.18
CA GLY A 57 8.18 -3.94 0.29
C GLY A 57 7.62 -3.86 -1.13
N CYS A 58 8.46 -3.48 -2.09
CA CYS A 58 7.99 -3.11 -3.43
C CYS A 58 7.71 -4.28 -4.40
N GLY A 59 7.82 -5.54 -3.95
CA GLY A 59 7.53 -6.71 -4.79
C GLY A 59 8.40 -6.87 -6.05
N THR A 60 9.48 -6.09 -6.17
CA THR A 60 10.31 -5.96 -7.39
C THR A 60 11.02 -7.23 -7.83
N ASP A 61 11.27 -8.17 -6.91
CA ASP A 61 11.85 -9.48 -7.23
C ASP A 61 10.91 -10.31 -8.14
N SER A 62 9.58 -10.14 -8.02
CA SER A 62 8.61 -10.84 -8.86
C SER A 62 8.46 -10.25 -10.27
N MET A 63 8.93 -9.01 -10.47
CA MET A 63 8.94 -8.35 -11.77
C MET A 63 10.30 -8.48 -12.49
N GLY A 64 11.30 -9.10 -11.85
CA GLY A 64 12.66 -9.18 -12.40
C GLY A 64 13.35 -7.82 -12.59
N ILE A 65 12.75 -6.75 -12.07
CA ILE A 65 13.30 -5.40 -12.12
C ILE A 65 14.08 -5.21 -10.83
N GLN A 66 15.38 -5.47 -10.87
CA GLN A 66 16.30 -4.81 -9.94
C GLN A 66 16.26 -3.33 -10.29
N VAL A 67 15.31 -2.60 -9.70
CA VAL A 67 15.29 -1.15 -9.77
C VAL A 67 16.49 -0.67 -8.96
N MET A 68 17.63 -0.55 -9.66
CA MET A 68 18.86 0.15 -9.30
C MET A 68 19.06 0.41 -7.79
N THR A 69 19.29 -0.64 -7.01
CA THR A 69 19.63 -0.54 -5.58
C THR A 69 21.09 -0.12 -5.33
N GLY A 70 21.82 0.32 -6.37
CA GLY A 70 23.20 0.79 -6.25
C GLY A 70 23.30 2.25 -5.83
N ASP A 71 22.54 3.13 -6.51
CA ASP A 71 22.67 4.60 -6.40
C ASP A 71 21.32 5.36 -6.40
N GLY A 72 20.18 4.64 -6.32
CA GLY A 72 18.82 5.23 -6.43
C GLY A 72 18.11 5.39 -5.08
N VAL A 73 17.04 6.21 -5.07
CA VAL A 73 16.17 6.45 -3.90
C VAL A 73 15.49 5.15 -3.44
N ASP A 74 15.60 4.84 -2.14
CA ASP A 74 14.93 3.68 -1.55
C ASP A 74 13.44 3.95 -1.30
N PHE A 75 12.58 3.44 -2.19
CA PHE A 75 11.14 3.55 -2.08
C PHE A 75 10.47 2.49 -1.19
N THR A 76 11.23 1.64 -0.50
CA THR A 76 10.70 0.54 0.31
C THR A 76 9.68 1.03 1.36
N SER A 77 9.91 2.20 1.94
CA SER A 77 8.96 2.81 2.89
C SER A 77 7.61 3.13 2.25
N CYS A 78 7.59 3.71 1.05
CA CYS A 78 6.36 4.01 0.31
C CYS A 78 5.62 2.75 -0.10
N CYS A 79 6.33 1.72 -0.53
CA CYS A 79 5.74 0.43 -0.86
C CYS A 79 5.12 -0.24 0.37
N ASN A 80 5.80 -0.21 1.51
CA ASN A 80 5.25 -0.74 2.75
C ASN A 80 3.95 -0.03 3.16
N TRP A 81 3.88 1.29 2.99
CA TRP A 81 2.65 2.04 3.25
C TRP A 81 1.53 1.77 2.24
N HIS A 82 1.87 1.41 1.01
CA HIS A 82 0.91 0.99 0.00
C HIS A 82 0.29 -0.38 0.33
N ASP A 83 1.12 -1.37 0.66
CA ASP A 83 0.68 -2.69 1.15
C ASP A 83 -0.20 -2.55 2.40
N ALA A 84 0.25 -1.73 3.35
CA ALA A 84 -0.49 -1.45 4.57
C ALA A 84 -1.86 -0.83 4.27
N CYS A 85 -1.92 0.10 3.32
CA CYS A 85 -3.18 0.69 2.87
C CYS A 85 -4.12 -0.38 2.29
N TYR A 86 -3.61 -1.25 1.42
CA TYR A 86 -4.38 -2.37 0.85
C TYR A 86 -4.93 -3.33 1.93
N GLY A 87 -4.23 -3.48 3.05
CA GLY A 87 -4.67 -4.26 4.21
C GLY A 87 -5.78 -3.62 5.05
N ILE A 88 -6.21 -2.38 4.75
CA ILE A 88 -7.30 -1.72 5.47
C ILE A 88 -8.63 -2.10 4.84
N CYS A 89 -9.45 -2.83 5.60
CA CYS A 89 -10.73 -3.29 5.09
C CYS A 89 -11.64 -2.13 4.64
N GLY A 90 -12.20 -2.24 3.44
CA GLY A 90 -13.16 -1.28 2.87
C GLY A 90 -12.52 0.01 2.36
N VAL A 91 -11.18 0.12 2.38
CA VAL A 91 -10.47 1.22 1.75
C VAL A 91 -10.73 1.23 0.24
N SER A 92 -10.67 2.39 -0.41
CA SER A 92 -10.66 2.42 -1.88
C SER A 92 -9.25 2.30 -2.41
N LYS A 93 -9.05 1.50 -3.46
CA LYS A 93 -7.76 1.41 -4.16
C LYS A 93 -7.25 2.79 -4.57
N ASN A 94 -8.14 3.63 -5.10
CA ASN A 94 -7.78 5.01 -5.49
C ASN A 94 -7.21 5.85 -4.34
N MET A 95 -7.68 5.67 -3.11
CA MET A 95 -7.09 6.35 -1.96
C MET A 95 -5.65 5.87 -1.71
N CYS A 96 -5.42 4.56 -1.81
CA CYS A 96 -4.08 3.99 -1.67
C CYS A 96 -3.14 4.44 -2.78
N GLU A 97 -3.56 4.44 -4.06
CA GLU A 97 -2.71 4.88 -5.16
C GLU A 97 -2.34 6.36 -5.07
N LYS A 98 -3.29 7.22 -4.71
CA LYS A 98 -3.01 8.65 -4.53
C LYS A 98 -2.01 8.91 -3.42
N ARG A 99 -2.08 8.13 -2.33
CA ARG A 99 -1.11 8.23 -1.23
C ARG A 99 0.25 7.70 -1.61
N PHE A 100 0.29 6.61 -2.37
CA PHE A 100 1.51 6.01 -2.86
C PHE A 100 2.24 6.95 -3.82
N GLU A 101 1.52 7.51 -4.79
CA GLU A 101 2.05 8.52 -5.70
C GLU A 101 2.59 9.74 -4.96
N LYS A 102 1.85 10.22 -3.94
CA LYS A 102 2.33 11.33 -3.12
C LYS A 102 3.64 10.95 -2.38
N CYS A 103 3.69 9.77 -1.76
CA CYS A 103 4.89 9.32 -1.04
C CYS A 103 6.10 9.25 -1.98
N MET A 104 5.92 8.68 -3.17
CA MET A 104 6.97 8.57 -4.17
C MET A 104 7.50 9.95 -4.62
N LYS A 105 6.61 10.91 -4.87
CA LYS A 105 6.96 12.28 -5.22
C LYS A 105 7.69 13.02 -4.08
N ASP A 106 7.21 12.85 -2.84
CA ASP A 106 7.83 13.46 -1.66
C ASP A 106 9.27 12.96 -1.47
N MET A 107 9.53 11.67 -1.72
CA MET A 107 10.89 11.09 -1.66
C MET A 107 11.81 11.73 -2.70
N CYS A 108 11.35 11.92 -3.94
CA CYS A 108 12.16 12.54 -5.00
C CYS A 108 12.40 14.03 -4.82
N ALA A 109 11.49 14.75 -4.16
CA ALA A 109 11.68 16.16 -3.85
C ALA A 109 12.84 16.41 -2.87
N GLY A 110 13.33 15.38 -2.18
CA GLY A 110 14.50 15.43 -1.31
C GLY A 110 15.85 15.32 -2.03
N GLU A 111 15.85 14.98 -3.33
CA GLU A 111 17.08 14.77 -4.10
C GLU A 111 17.79 16.09 -4.44
N VAL A 112 19.13 16.09 -4.32
CA VAL A 112 19.95 17.27 -4.62
C VAL A 112 20.42 17.22 -6.08
N GLY A 113 19.88 18.11 -6.90
CA GLY A 113 20.26 18.28 -8.29
C GLY A 113 19.15 17.88 -9.26
N VAL A 114 18.96 18.70 -10.30
CA VAL A 114 17.83 18.59 -11.23
C VAL A 114 17.80 17.24 -11.95
N ASP A 115 18.96 16.70 -12.32
CA ASP A 115 19.04 15.44 -13.05
C ASP A 115 18.76 14.22 -12.15
N ALA A 116 19.24 14.26 -10.89
CA ALA A 116 18.93 13.24 -9.89
C ALA A 116 17.44 13.24 -9.56
N GLN A 117 16.84 14.41 -9.35
CA GLN A 117 15.40 14.55 -9.12
C GLN A 117 14.58 14.00 -10.28
N LYS A 118 14.90 14.36 -11.53
CA LYS A 118 14.21 13.84 -12.73
C LYS A 118 14.35 12.32 -12.88
N SER A 119 15.53 11.78 -12.58
CA SER A 119 15.76 10.34 -12.61
C SER A 119 14.90 9.62 -11.54
N CYS A 120 14.85 10.17 -10.33
CA CYS A 120 13.98 9.68 -9.27
C CYS A 120 12.50 9.73 -9.67
N GLU A 121 12.03 10.88 -10.19
CA GLU A 121 10.64 11.06 -10.62
C GLU A 121 10.25 10.07 -11.72
N SER A 122 11.13 9.83 -12.68
CA SER A 122 10.92 8.83 -13.74
C SER A 122 10.76 7.42 -13.16
N MET A 123 11.55 7.09 -12.13
CA MET A 123 11.44 5.80 -11.46
C MET A 123 10.18 5.69 -10.60
N ALA A 124 9.86 6.73 -9.84
CA ALA A 124 8.64 6.85 -9.08
C ALA A 124 7.40 6.65 -9.95
N ASP A 125 7.38 7.22 -11.15
CA ASP A 125 6.27 7.06 -12.10
C ASP A 125 6.10 5.61 -12.55
N ILE A 126 7.19 4.87 -12.77
CA ILE A 126 7.14 3.42 -13.09
C ILE A 126 6.52 2.64 -11.92
N TYR A 127 6.97 2.90 -10.69
CA TYR A 127 6.40 2.26 -9.51
C TYR A 127 4.91 2.54 -9.35
N VAL A 128 4.49 3.79 -9.52
CA VAL A 128 3.09 4.21 -9.39
C VAL A 128 2.22 3.62 -10.50
N MET A 129 2.76 3.47 -11.71
CA MET A 129 2.03 2.91 -12.85
C MET A 129 1.64 1.45 -12.66
N GLY A 130 2.52 0.64 -12.06
CA GLY A 130 2.30 -0.80 -11.84
C GLY A 130 0.98 -1.11 -11.11
N PRO A 131 0.79 -0.66 -9.86
CA PRO A 131 -0.45 -0.83 -9.12
C PRO A 131 -1.66 -0.16 -9.79
N LYS A 132 -1.50 1.02 -10.40
CA LYS A 132 -2.59 1.69 -11.13
C LYS A 132 -3.16 0.79 -12.23
N LEU A 133 -2.32 0.14 -13.03
CA LEU A 133 -2.76 -0.69 -14.17
C LEU A 133 -3.07 -2.15 -13.80
N MET A 134 -2.34 -2.73 -12.85
CA MET A 134 -2.35 -4.17 -12.57
C MET A 134 -2.59 -4.53 -11.09
N GLY A 135 -2.97 -3.56 -10.27
CA GLY A 135 -3.07 -3.73 -8.81
C GLY A 135 -4.33 -4.44 -8.32
N CYS A 136 -5.39 -4.63 -9.12
CA CYS A 136 -6.64 -5.21 -8.63
C CYS A 136 -6.48 -6.60 -7.98
N PRO A 137 -5.74 -7.57 -8.54
CA PRO A 137 -5.59 -8.88 -7.90
C PRO A 137 -4.95 -8.79 -6.51
N ALA A 138 -3.88 -7.99 -6.37
CA ALA A 138 -3.21 -7.77 -5.08
C ALA A 138 -4.13 -7.05 -4.09
N PHE A 139 -4.82 -5.99 -4.54
CA PHE A 139 -5.78 -5.24 -3.75
C PHE A 139 -6.92 -6.12 -3.24
N THR A 140 -7.59 -6.84 -4.14
CA THR A 140 -8.72 -7.72 -3.79
C THR A 140 -8.28 -8.87 -2.89
N LYS A 141 -7.06 -9.40 -3.06
CA LYS A 141 -6.49 -10.40 -2.14
C LYS A 141 -6.32 -9.82 -0.73
N ALA A 142 -5.69 -8.65 -0.60
CA ALA A 142 -5.49 -7.99 0.69
C ALA A 142 -6.84 -7.66 1.36
N GLN A 143 -7.83 -7.19 0.59
CA GLN A 143 -9.19 -6.97 1.10
C GLN A 143 -9.85 -8.27 1.59
N ARG A 144 -9.65 -9.40 0.90
CA ARG A 144 -10.19 -10.71 1.32
C ARG A 144 -9.54 -11.20 2.63
N GLU A 145 -8.27 -10.90 2.82
CA GLU A 145 -7.55 -11.20 4.05
C GLU A 145 -8.02 -10.31 5.21
N ALA A 146 -8.27 -9.02 4.96
CA ALA A 146 -8.65 -8.05 5.99
C ALA A 146 -10.14 -8.04 6.35
N CYS A 147 -11.02 -8.43 5.43
CA CYS A 147 -12.47 -8.25 5.55
C CYS A 147 -13.27 -9.54 5.74
N THR A 148 -14.46 -9.40 6.31
CA THR A 148 -15.54 -10.39 6.28
C THR A 148 -16.82 -9.76 5.71
N CYS A 149 -17.72 -10.59 5.18
CA CYS A 149 -19.00 -10.11 4.64
C CYS A 149 -20.07 -10.06 5.74
N VAL A 150 -20.75 -8.92 5.90
CA VAL A 150 -21.83 -8.74 6.86
C VAL A 150 -23.01 -7.97 6.26
N ASP A 151 -24.15 -8.01 6.95
CA ASP A 151 -25.29 -7.13 6.70
C ASP A 151 -24.97 -5.69 7.13
N LYS A 152 -25.62 -4.69 6.52
CA LYS A 152 -25.32 -3.26 6.75
C LYS A 152 -25.42 -2.90 8.23
N GLU A 153 -26.41 -3.45 8.91
CA GLU A 153 -26.75 -3.20 10.32
C GLU A 153 -25.64 -3.69 11.27
N LYS A 154 -24.80 -4.63 10.82
CA LYS A 154 -23.69 -5.18 11.61
C LYS A 154 -22.39 -4.40 11.43
N LEU A 155 -22.30 -3.50 10.44
CA LEU A 155 -21.08 -2.72 10.16
C LEU A 155 -20.63 -1.88 11.36
N PRO A 156 -21.49 -1.09 12.03
CA PRO A 156 -21.06 -0.24 13.14
C PRO A 156 -20.42 -1.06 14.27
N ARG A 157 -21.06 -2.17 14.64
CA ARG A 157 -20.54 -3.09 15.66
C ARG A 157 -19.20 -3.70 15.26
N LYS A 158 -19.01 -4.06 13.98
CA LYS A 158 -17.74 -4.62 13.51
C LYS A 158 -16.60 -3.61 13.47
N ASN A 159 -16.89 -2.36 13.11
CA ASN A 159 -15.91 -1.28 13.19
C ASN A 159 -15.53 -0.99 14.65
N LEU A 160 -16.50 -1.00 15.57
CA LEU A 160 -16.25 -0.84 17.01
C LEU A 160 -15.37 -1.97 17.57
N GLU A 161 -15.74 -3.24 17.34
CA GLU A 161 -14.94 -4.39 17.79
C GLU A 161 -13.49 -4.32 17.31
N ARG A 162 -13.27 -3.92 16.05
CA ARG A 162 -11.94 -3.75 15.49
C ARG A 162 -11.20 -2.59 16.14
N LEU A 163 -11.85 -1.45 16.32
CA LEU A 163 -11.24 -0.26 16.90
C LEU A 163 -10.86 -0.48 18.36
N GLU A 164 -11.74 -1.06 19.16
CA GLU A 164 -11.47 -1.45 20.55
C GLU A 164 -10.27 -2.39 20.63
N TYR A 165 -10.24 -3.43 19.79
CA TYR A 165 -9.11 -4.35 19.74
C TYR A 165 -7.80 -3.64 19.40
N PHE A 166 -7.83 -2.75 18.40
CA PHE A 166 -6.66 -2.00 17.98
C PHE A 166 -6.15 -1.07 19.10
N LEU A 167 -7.02 -0.24 19.67
CA LEU A 167 -6.65 0.71 20.72
C LEU A 167 -6.24 0.02 22.01
N LYS A 168 -6.85 -1.11 22.37
CA LYS A 168 -6.41 -1.92 23.52
C LYS A 168 -4.99 -2.44 23.34
N LYS A 169 -4.60 -2.78 22.10
CA LYS A 169 -3.30 -3.40 21.81
C LYS A 169 -2.18 -2.39 21.58
N TYR A 170 -2.49 -1.26 20.95
CA TYR A 170 -1.49 -0.29 20.46
C TYR A 170 -1.74 1.13 20.93
N GLY A 171 -2.92 1.43 21.46
CA GLY A 171 -3.29 2.78 21.88
C GLY A 171 -2.60 3.22 23.16
N ASP A 172 -2.60 4.54 23.36
CA ASP A 172 -2.08 5.24 24.53
C ASP A 172 -3.07 5.29 25.71
N GLY A 173 -4.32 4.85 25.52
CA GLY A 173 -5.37 4.84 26.52
C GLY A 173 -6.27 6.08 26.53
N ASP A 174 -5.93 7.12 25.77
CA ASP A 174 -6.64 8.41 25.78
C ASP A 174 -7.82 8.46 24.79
N ALA A 175 -7.87 7.53 23.84
CA ALA A 175 -8.87 7.51 22.78
C ALA A 175 -10.14 6.74 23.19
N SER A 176 -11.29 7.41 23.21
CA SER A 176 -12.61 6.73 23.25
C SER A 176 -12.95 6.17 21.86
N PRO A 177 -13.16 4.85 21.73
CA PRO A 177 -13.53 4.22 20.45
C PRO A 177 -14.81 4.81 19.84
N GLU A 178 -15.84 5.07 20.65
CA GLU A 178 -17.15 5.54 20.21
C GLU A 178 -17.06 6.95 19.62
N LYS A 179 -16.41 7.88 20.33
CA LYS A 179 -16.20 9.26 19.86
C LYS A 179 -15.38 9.30 18.58
N LEU A 180 -14.39 8.41 18.47
CA LEU A 180 -13.56 8.33 17.27
C LEU A 180 -14.37 7.81 16.08
N LEU A 181 -15.21 6.79 16.26
CA LEU A 181 -16.10 6.31 15.20
C LEU A 181 -17.12 7.36 14.78
N GLU A 182 -17.70 8.10 15.72
CA GLU A 182 -18.61 9.20 15.42
C GLU A 182 -17.93 10.28 14.56
N LYS A 183 -16.71 10.69 14.94
CA LYS A 183 -15.90 11.66 14.18
C LYS A 183 -15.61 11.21 12.74
N TYR A 184 -15.50 9.90 12.52
CA TYR A 184 -15.16 9.30 11.24
C TYR A 184 -16.31 8.51 10.61
N ALA A 185 -17.57 8.82 10.95
CA ALA A 185 -18.73 8.13 10.39
C ALA A 185 -18.70 8.14 8.84
N GLY A 186 -18.75 6.96 8.22
CA GLY A 186 -18.63 6.78 6.78
C GLY A 186 -17.22 6.95 6.19
N LYS A 187 -16.22 7.20 7.04
CA LYS A 187 -14.79 7.35 6.71
C LYS A 187 -13.93 6.45 7.60
N GLU A 188 -14.46 5.33 8.07
CA GLU A 188 -13.80 4.40 8.98
C GLU A 188 -12.51 3.81 8.38
N PRO A 189 -12.41 3.46 7.08
CA PRO A 189 -11.13 3.05 6.49
C PRO A 189 -10.05 4.14 6.59
N LEU A 190 -10.42 5.41 6.40
CA LEU A 190 -9.48 6.54 6.57
C LEU A 190 -9.07 6.70 8.04
N MET A 191 -9.99 6.48 8.98
CA MET A 191 -9.68 6.45 10.41
C MET A 191 -8.63 5.38 10.73
N PHE A 192 -8.83 4.14 10.26
CA PHE A 192 -7.86 3.06 10.47
C PHE A 192 -6.52 3.33 9.82
N TYR A 193 -6.49 3.96 8.64
CA TYR A 193 -5.23 4.42 8.03
C TYR A 193 -4.49 5.41 8.94
N ARG A 194 -5.19 6.42 9.45
CA ARG A 194 -4.60 7.43 10.35
C ARG A 194 -4.14 6.84 11.67
N LEU A 195 -4.89 5.88 12.22
CA LEU A 195 -4.47 5.14 13.42
C LEU A 195 -3.18 4.36 13.14
N LEU A 196 -3.09 3.69 12.00
CA LEU A 196 -1.86 2.99 11.63
C LEU A 196 -0.67 3.94 11.50
N SER A 197 -0.87 5.14 10.93
CA SER A 197 0.16 6.19 10.90
C SER A 197 0.54 6.73 12.28
N LYS A 198 -0.41 6.79 13.23
CA LYS A 198 -0.13 7.20 14.62
C LYS A 198 0.61 6.11 15.40
N TYR A 199 0.32 4.84 15.13
CA TYR A 199 0.87 3.69 15.86
C TYR A 199 1.59 2.74 14.88
N PRO A 200 2.82 3.09 14.44
CA PRO A 200 3.53 2.34 13.41
C PRO A 200 3.86 0.89 13.82
N ASP A 201 4.00 0.61 15.12
CA ASP A 201 4.22 -0.75 15.66
C ASP A 201 3.06 -1.72 15.37
N ALA A 202 1.90 -1.21 14.94
CA ALA A 202 0.79 -2.03 14.48
C ALA A 202 0.99 -2.59 13.06
N LEU A 203 1.97 -2.11 12.30
CA LEU A 203 2.32 -2.61 10.97
C LEU A 203 3.37 -3.72 11.09
N VAL A 204 3.05 -4.91 10.58
CA VAL A 204 3.98 -6.04 10.53
C VAL A 204 4.74 -6.03 9.21
N ILE A 205 6.03 -5.71 9.23
CA ILE A 205 6.88 -5.89 8.05
C ILE A 205 7.27 -7.38 7.97
N LYS A 206 6.85 -8.05 6.90
CA LYS A 206 7.31 -9.41 6.61
C LYS A 206 8.68 -9.31 5.96
N GLU A 207 9.69 -9.76 6.67
CA GLU A 207 11.03 -9.90 6.11
C GLU A 207 11.00 -10.84 4.89
N LYS A 208 11.85 -10.55 3.91
CA LYS A 208 12.05 -11.45 2.77
C LYS A 208 12.51 -12.81 3.29
N PRO A 209 12.02 -13.94 2.73
CA PRO A 209 12.65 -15.23 2.98
C PRO A 209 14.11 -15.14 2.53
N LYS A 210 15.07 -15.39 3.44
CA LYS A 210 16.49 -15.42 3.08
C LYS A 210 16.70 -16.42 1.95
N SER A 211 17.46 -16.03 0.93
CA SER A 211 17.94 -16.93 -0.11
C SER A 211 18.78 -18.05 0.52
N ASP A 212 18.93 -19.17 -0.18
CA ASP A 212 19.73 -20.27 0.35
C ASP A 212 21.21 -19.87 0.50
N GLN A 213 21.71 -18.95 -0.36
CA GLN A 213 23.03 -18.37 -0.20
C GLN A 213 23.15 -17.50 1.06
N GLU A 214 22.16 -16.65 1.35
CA GLU A 214 22.15 -15.85 2.60
C GLU A 214 22.03 -16.72 3.84
N LYS A 215 21.25 -17.81 3.78
CA LYS A 215 21.17 -18.79 4.88
C LYS A 215 22.51 -19.50 5.09
N ILE A 216 23.20 -19.88 4.00
CA ILE A 216 24.53 -20.50 4.07
C ILE A 216 25.54 -19.50 4.65
N PHE A 217 25.53 -18.26 4.16
CA PHE A 217 26.42 -17.21 4.65
C PHE A 217 26.21 -16.91 6.14
N GLU A 218 24.97 -16.86 6.61
CA GLU A 218 24.69 -16.69 8.03
C GLU A 218 25.10 -17.89 8.87
N ARG A 219 24.92 -19.12 8.36
CA ARG A 219 25.40 -20.33 9.05
C ARG A 219 26.92 -20.27 9.20
N MET A 220 27.64 -19.96 8.13
CA MET A 220 29.10 -19.81 8.16
C MET A 220 29.51 -18.69 9.12
N LYS A 221 28.84 -17.54 9.09
CA LYS A 221 29.12 -16.42 10.00
C LYS A 221 28.88 -16.79 11.47
N GLY A 222 27.89 -17.65 11.74
CA GLY A 222 27.63 -18.21 13.06
C GLY A 222 28.70 -19.20 13.51
N GLU A 223 29.21 -20.04 12.61
CA GLU A 223 30.32 -20.97 12.87
C GLU A 223 31.62 -20.22 13.14
N PHE A 224 31.99 -19.25 12.31
CA PHE A 224 33.16 -18.38 12.55
C PHE A 224 33.06 -17.58 13.85
N LYS A 225 31.86 -17.18 14.26
CA LYS A 225 31.66 -16.50 15.56
C LYS A 225 31.84 -17.46 16.74
N LYS A 226 31.46 -18.72 16.59
CA LYS A 226 31.66 -19.75 17.62
C LYS A 226 33.13 -20.13 17.74
N GLU A 227 33.81 -20.34 16.62
CA GLU A 227 35.26 -20.63 16.61
C GLU A 227 36.07 -19.50 17.25
N LYS A 228 35.73 -18.24 16.98
CA LYS A 228 36.37 -17.09 17.65
C LYS A 228 36.07 -16.99 19.14
N HIS A 229 34.87 -17.37 19.57
CA HIS A 229 34.53 -17.37 20.99
C HIS A 229 35.23 -18.51 21.73
N GLU A 230 35.38 -19.67 21.09
CA GLU A 230 36.14 -20.80 21.62
C GLU A 230 37.66 -20.53 21.65
N GLU A 231 38.21 -19.77 20.70
CA GLU A 231 39.60 -19.28 20.75
C GLU A 231 39.82 -18.25 21.89
N GLU A 232 38.91 -17.29 22.08
CA GLU A 232 39.00 -16.30 23.17
C GLU A 232 38.81 -16.93 24.57
N ASP A 233 37.95 -17.95 24.69
CA ASP A 233 37.76 -18.69 25.95
C ASP A 233 38.97 -19.59 26.30
N VAL A 234 39.81 -19.95 25.32
CA VAL A 234 41.07 -20.70 25.53
C VAL A 234 42.23 -19.76 25.88
N GLU A 235 42.29 -18.55 25.33
CA GLU A 235 43.30 -17.52 25.67
C GLU A 235 43.12 -16.91 27.08
N HIS A 236 41.98 -17.13 27.72
CA HIS A 236 41.74 -16.75 29.13
C HIS A 236 42.03 -17.87 30.15
N ILE A 237 42.61 -18.99 29.70
CA ILE A 237 43.10 -20.08 30.56
C ILE A 237 44.62 -20.20 30.39
N GLU A 238 45.39 -19.16 30.72
CA GLU A 238 46.82 -19.30 31.05
C GLU A 238 47.14 -18.63 32.40
N LEU A 239 47.41 -19.51 33.39
CA LEU A 239 48.14 -19.38 34.66
C LEU A 239 47.66 -18.39 35.75
#